data_AF-A0A1X7SKQ6-F1
#
_entry.id   AF-A0A1X7SKQ6-F1
#
_cell.length_a   1.000
_cell.length_b   1.000
_cell.length_c   1.000
_cell.angle_alpha   90.00
_cell.angle_beta   90.00
_cell.angle_gamma   90.00
#
_symmetry.space_group_name_H-M   'P 1'
#
loop_
_entity.id
_entity.type
_entity.pdbx_description
1 polymer ?
#
loop_
_entity_poly.entity_id
_entity_poly.type
_entity_poly.pdbx_seq_one_letter_code
_entity_poly.pdbx_strand_id
1 'polypeptide(L)'
;MFSNVRKVISKCPPSLEDLKTFIEDFNSDLEAELSVISNLQGVMRLIRKNCSLTNFVILEAVVEHFEIDDAQKFIDDYKREIDESCRNLSVDLCLNEPFDVVQASPPLKCETATYVFDWRPDEKKLKDITDILSKTSGKLVKIKYIDTGYSIVVTCSFPHSLTGGLIIKLSENLELLIKNGLMKLTVGYCTIWKKQKIQEIQEALEEEVEEIKEQPHDIKRQKELKETAQQLTNILSEKEKELNKMKEELRVMSVIKKTK
;
A
#
# COMPACT_ATOMS: atom_id res chain seq x y z
N MET A 1 -18.02 12.11 -11.54
CA MET A 1 -17.87 10.89 -12.37
C MET A 1 -19.08 9.94 -12.31
N PHE A 2 -19.35 9.21 -11.22
CA PHE A 2 -20.36 8.13 -11.21
C PHE A 2 -21.76 8.52 -11.73
N SER A 3 -22.25 9.71 -11.38
CA SER A 3 -23.56 10.18 -11.88
C SER A 3 -23.59 10.38 -13.41
N ASN A 4 -22.47 10.77 -14.02
CA ASN A 4 -22.41 10.97 -15.47
C ASN A 4 -22.36 9.61 -16.18
N VAL A 5 -21.52 8.69 -15.70
CA VAL A 5 -21.46 7.31 -16.21
C VAL A 5 -22.83 6.63 -16.10
N ARG A 6 -23.49 6.71 -14.94
CA ARG A 6 -24.85 6.17 -14.76
C ARG A 6 -25.85 6.76 -15.75
N LYS A 7 -25.78 8.06 -16.03
CA LYS A 7 -26.65 8.71 -17.03
C LYS A 7 -26.40 8.18 -18.43
N VAL A 8 -25.14 7.95 -18.81
CA VAL A 8 -24.78 7.38 -20.12
C VAL A 8 -25.28 5.94 -20.24
N ILE A 9 -24.96 5.08 -19.27
CA ILE A 9 -25.42 3.68 -19.26
C ILE A 9 -26.95 3.60 -19.30
N SER A 10 -27.65 4.52 -18.63
CA SER A 10 -29.13 4.53 -18.65
C SER A 10 -29.73 4.91 -20.00
N LYS A 11 -28.98 5.53 -20.92
CA LYS A 11 -29.46 5.87 -22.27
C LYS A 11 -29.43 4.68 -23.22
N CYS A 12 -28.41 3.85 -23.11
CA CYS A 12 -28.25 2.63 -23.91
C CYS A 12 -27.73 1.51 -22.99
N PRO A 13 -28.63 0.90 -22.20
CA PRO A 13 -28.21 -0.08 -21.20
C PRO A 13 -27.86 -1.41 -21.87
N PRO A 14 -26.79 -2.08 -21.41
CA PRO A 14 -26.60 -3.50 -21.70
C PRO A 14 -27.79 -4.33 -21.20
N SER A 15 -27.90 -5.56 -21.72
CA SER A 15 -28.82 -6.55 -21.16
C SER A 15 -28.55 -6.72 -19.66
N LEU A 16 -29.62 -6.78 -18.87
CA LEU A 16 -29.48 -6.94 -17.42
C LEU A 16 -28.78 -8.25 -17.06
N GLU A 17 -29.08 -9.32 -17.80
CA GLU A 17 -28.48 -10.64 -17.57
C GLU A 17 -27.00 -10.64 -17.97
N ASP A 18 -26.66 -10.11 -19.14
CA ASP A 18 -25.25 -10.01 -19.58
C ASP A 18 -24.42 -9.17 -18.59
N LEU A 19 -24.99 -8.08 -18.08
CA LEU A 19 -24.33 -7.24 -17.07
C LEU A 19 -24.12 -7.98 -15.75
N LYS A 20 -25.09 -8.77 -15.29
CA LYS A 20 -24.95 -9.59 -14.08
C LYS A 20 -23.87 -10.65 -14.27
N THR A 21 -23.97 -11.43 -15.35
CA THR A 21 -23.00 -12.48 -15.68
C THR A 21 -21.59 -11.92 -15.74
N PHE A 22 -21.39 -10.78 -16.41
CA PHE A 22 -20.07 -10.15 -16.45
C PHE A 22 -19.55 -9.76 -15.06
N ILE A 23 -20.40 -9.21 -14.18
CA ILE A 23 -19.97 -8.81 -12.83
C ILE A 23 -19.69 -10.04 -11.96
N GLU A 24 -20.47 -11.12 -12.10
CA GLU A 24 -20.24 -12.40 -11.42
C GLU A 24 -18.89 -13.01 -11.84
N ASP A 25 -18.61 -13.02 -13.15
CA ASP A 25 -17.33 -13.49 -13.69
C ASP A 25 -16.15 -12.61 -13.21
N PHE A 26 -16.39 -11.31 -13.08
CA PHE A 26 -15.38 -10.35 -12.61
C PHE A 26 -15.12 -10.48 -11.10
N ASN A 27 -16.18 -10.69 -10.30
CA ASN A 27 -16.10 -10.82 -8.86
C ASN A 27 -17.21 -11.73 -8.32
N SER A 28 -16.88 -13.02 -8.14
CA SER A 28 -17.79 -14.05 -7.64
C SER A 28 -18.38 -13.75 -6.26
N ASP A 29 -17.72 -12.91 -5.44
CA ASP A 29 -18.23 -12.55 -4.11
C ASP A 29 -19.55 -11.74 -4.19
N LEU A 30 -19.88 -11.21 -5.37
CA LEU A 30 -21.10 -10.41 -5.60
C LEU A 30 -22.30 -11.24 -6.07
N GLU A 31 -22.14 -12.53 -6.37
CA GLU A 31 -23.18 -13.42 -6.93
C GLU A 31 -24.46 -13.39 -6.09
N ALA A 32 -24.34 -13.55 -4.76
CA ALA A 32 -25.49 -13.54 -3.87
C ALA A 32 -26.26 -12.20 -3.91
N GLU A 33 -25.56 -11.07 -3.97
CA GLU A 33 -26.20 -9.75 -4.09
C GLU A 33 -26.81 -9.51 -5.49
N LEU A 34 -26.20 -10.04 -6.54
CA LEU A 34 -26.68 -9.92 -7.92
C LEU A 34 -27.95 -10.74 -8.18
N SER A 35 -28.05 -11.92 -7.57
CA SER A 35 -29.20 -12.82 -7.69
C SER A 35 -30.53 -12.17 -7.28
N VAL A 36 -30.50 -11.27 -6.28
CA VAL A 36 -31.69 -10.58 -5.75
C VAL A 36 -32.00 -9.27 -6.49
N ILE A 37 -31.10 -8.79 -7.35
CA ILE A 37 -31.28 -7.54 -8.08
C ILE A 37 -32.12 -7.79 -9.34
N SER A 38 -33.22 -7.05 -9.47
CA SER A 38 -34.18 -7.20 -10.59
C SER A 38 -34.12 -6.09 -11.64
N ASN A 39 -33.24 -5.10 -11.46
CA ASN A 39 -33.17 -3.95 -12.36
C ASN A 39 -31.77 -3.32 -12.40
N LEU A 40 -31.51 -2.59 -13.49
CA LEU A 40 -30.25 -1.87 -13.72
C LEU A 40 -29.87 -0.93 -12.57
N GLN A 41 -30.85 -0.28 -11.93
CA GLN A 41 -30.57 0.65 -10.83
C GLN A 41 -30.02 -0.06 -9.60
N GLY A 42 -30.49 -1.28 -9.33
CA GLY A 42 -29.93 -2.15 -8.30
C GLY A 42 -28.47 -2.51 -8.60
N VAL A 43 -28.17 -2.90 -9.85
CA VAL A 43 -26.80 -3.23 -10.28
C VAL A 43 -25.88 -2.03 -10.14
N MET A 44 -26.30 -0.86 -10.64
CA MET A 44 -25.52 0.37 -10.51
C MET A 44 -25.29 0.77 -9.03
N ARG A 45 -26.24 0.49 -8.13
CA ARG A 45 -26.07 0.72 -6.70
C ARG A 45 -25.04 -0.24 -6.10
N LEU A 46 -25.04 -1.51 -6.51
CA LEU A 46 -24.05 -2.50 -6.08
C LEU A 46 -22.63 -2.13 -6.54
N ILE A 47 -22.48 -1.76 -7.81
CA ILE A 47 -21.19 -1.26 -8.35
C ILE A 47 -20.73 -0.06 -7.52
N ARG A 48 -21.62 0.90 -7.25
CA ARG A 48 -21.28 2.10 -6.46
C ARG A 48 -20.79 1.76 -5.05
N LYS A 49 -21.42 0.80 -4.37
CA LYS A 49 -21.02 0.36 -3.03
C LYS A 49 -19.60 -0.24 -3.02
N ASN A 50 -19.22 -0.88 -4.11
CA ASN A 50 -17.91 -1.51 -4.27
C ASN A 50 -16.85 -0.54 -4.85
N CYS A 51 -17.23 0.69 -5.20
CA CYS A 51 -16.31 1.73 -5.62
C CYS A 51 -15.95 2.70 -4.47
N SER A 52 -14.81 3.38 -4.56
CA SER A 52 -14.42 4.54 -3.74
C SER A 52 -13.98 5.70 -4.64
N LEU A 53 -13.44 6.76 -4.02
CA LEU A 53 -12.85 7.89 -4.74
C LEU A 53 -11.79 7.44 -5.74
N THR A 54 -10.88 6.55 -5.32
CA THR A 54 -9.72 6.12 -6.10
C THR A 54 -9.84 4.71 -6.68
N ASN A 55 -10.77 3.88 -6.18
CA ASN A 55 -10.99 2.53 -6.68
C ASN A 55 -12.37 2.43 -7.32
N PHE A 56 -12.44 2.43 -8.65
CA PHE A 56 -13.68 2.25 -9.41
C PHE A 56 -13.50 1.17 -10.49
N VAL A 57 -12.68 0.16 -10.21
CA VAL A 57 -12.27 -0.87 -11.17
C VAL A 57 -13.48 -1.63 -11.74
N ILE A 58 -14.49 -1.94 -10.92
CA ILE A 58 -15.70 -2.63 -11.42
C ILE A 58 -16.46 -1.73 -12.42
N LEU A 59 -16.58 -0.43 -12.14
CA LEU A 59 -17.25 0.50 -13.04
C LEU A 59 -16.49 0.65 -14.36
N GLU A 60 -15.16 0.73 -14.29
CA GLU A 60 -14.26 0.77 -15.44
C GLU A 60 -14.39 -0.50 -16.29
N ALA A 61 -14.31 -1.67 -15.67
CA ALA A 61 -14.41 -2.96 -16.36
C ALA A 61 -15.77 -3.11 -17.07
N VAL A 62 -16.86 -2.68 -16.45
CA VAL A 62 -18.19 -2.66 -17.09
C VAL A 62 -18.21 -1.74 -18.31
N VAL A 63 -17.70 -0.51 -18.17
CA VAL A 63 -17.71 0.46 -19.28
C VAL A 63 -16.85 -0.01 -20.45
N GLU A 64 -15.70 -0.62 -20.17
CA GLU A 64 -14.79 -1.18 -21.17
C GLU A 64 -15.39 -2.41 -21.87
N HIS A 65 -15.91 -3.37 -21.10
CA HIS A 65 -16.46 -4.62 -21.65
C HIS A 65 -17.66 -4.38 -22.58
N PHE A 66 -18.52 -3.42 -22.24
CA PHE A 66 -19.69 -3.07 -23.04
C PHE A 66 -19.44 -1.92 -24.04
N GLU A 67 -18.17 -1.54 -24.24
CA GLU A 67 -17.74 -0.54 -25.24
C GLU A 67 -18.53 0.79 -25.15
N ILE A 68 -18.74 1.29 -23.92
CA ILE A 68 -19.55 2.49 -23.67
C ILE A 68 -18.64 3.74 -23.74
N ASP A 69 -18.21 4.10 -24.95
CA ASP A 69 -17.22 5.16 -25.22
C ASP A 69 -17.51 6.50 -24.51
N ASP A 70 -18.78 6.93 -24.54
CA ASP A 70 -19.22 8.17 -23.87
C ASP A 70 -18.99 8.11 -22.35
N ALA A 71 -19.15 6.93 -21.75
CA ALA A 71 -18.89 6.72 -20.32
C ALA A 71 -17.38 6.61 -20.05
N GLN A 72 -16.62 6.01 -20.97
CA GLN A 72 -15.17 5.86 -20.86
C GLN A 72 -14.50 7.23 -20.73
N LYS A 73 -14.95 8.22 -21.51
CA LYS A 73 -14.46 9.60 -21.40
C LYS A 73 -14.60 10.19 -20.00
N PHE A 74 -15.75 9.99 -19.33
CA PHE A 74 -15.95 10.47 -17.96
C PHE A 74 -15.07 9.75 -16.93
N ILE A 75 -14.72 8.49 -17.19
CA ILE A 75 -13.79 7.73 -16.34
C ILE A 75 -12.38 8.27 -16.53
N ASP A 76 -11.94 8.50 -17.76
CA ASP A 76 -10.59 8.97 -18.05
C ASP A 76 -10.35 10.42 -17.63
N ASP A 77 -11.34 11.30 -17.80
CA ASP A 77 -11.28 12.67 -17.27
C ASP A 77 -11.16 12.65 -15.74
N TYR A 78 -11.93 11.80 -15.06
CA TYR A 78 -11.86 11.68 -13.60
C TYR A 78 -10.56 11.05 -13.10
N LYS A 79 -10.01 10.06 -13.80
CA LYS A 79 -8.67 9.52 -13.51
C LYS A 79 -7.62 10.62 -13.58
N ARG A 80 -7.71 11.49 -14.59
CA ARG A 80 -6.80 12.62 -14.77
C ARG A 80 -6.95 13.64 -13.64
N GLU A 81 -8.18 14.00 -13.29
CA GLU A 81 -8.48 14.91 -12.17
C GLU A 81 -7.95 14.37 -10.84
N ILE A 82 -8.14 13.07 -10.56
CA ILE A 82 -7.59 12.43 -9.36
C ILE A 82 -6.07 12.45 -9.39
N ASP A 83 -5.45 12.03 -10.49
CA ASP A 83 -3.99 11.98 -10.57
C ASP A 83 -3.38 13.37 -10.42
N GLU A 84 -3.97 14.40 -11.04
CA GLU A 84 -3.56 15.80 -10.84
C GLU A 84 -3.77 16.27 -9.41
N SER A 85 -4.89 15.91 -8.78
CA SER A 85 -5.15 16.22 -7.38
C SER A 85 -4.12 15.55 -6.46
N CYS A 86 -3.82 14.26 -6.66
CA CYS A 86 -2.83 13.52 -5.88
C CYS A 86 -1.42 14.10 -6.01
N ARG A 87 -1.05 14.65 -7.19
CA ARG A 87 0.25 15.33 -7.39
C ARG A 87 0.40 16.56 -6.51
N ASN A 88 -0.69 17.28 -6.25
CA ASN A 88 -0.67 18.56 -5.55
C ASN A 88 -1.03 18.42 -4.06
N LEU A 89 -1.84 17.43 -3.72
CA LEU A 89 -2.35 17.21 -2.37
C LEU A 89 -1.25 16.68 -1.45
N SER A 90 -0.96 17.46 -0.42
CA SER A 90 0.00 17.12 0.60
C SER A 90 -0.57 16.07 1.57
N VAL A 91 0.27 15.18 2.11
CA VAL A 91 -0.20 14.07 2.95
C VAL A 91 -0.75 14.56 4.29
N ASP A 92 -0.17 15.63 4.85
CA ASP A 92 -0.66 16.31 6.05
C ASP A 92 -2.15 16.69 5.98
N LEU A 93 -2.64 17.09 4.81
CA LEU A 93 -4.05 17.42 4.57
C LEU A 93 -4.98 16.20 4.48
N CYS A 94 -4.42 14.99 4.38
CA CYS A 94 -5.19 13.73 4.27
C CYS A 94 -5.19 12.92 5.58
N LEU A 95 -4.56 13.43 6.63
CA LEU A 95 -4.38 12.68 7.87
C LEU A 95 -5.70 12.41 8.56
N ASN A 96 -5.90 11.16 8.96
CA ASN A 96 -7.10 10.64 9.62
C ASN A 96 -8.40 10.76 8.79
N GLU A 97 -8.31 11.21 7.54
CA GLU A 97 -9.45 11.27 6.65
C GLU A 97 -9.77 9.88 6.07
N PRO A 98 -11.04 9.45 6.12
CA PRO A 98 -11.45 8.19 5.51
C PRO A 98 -11.48 8.32 3.98
N PHE A 99 -10.80 7.40 3.30
CA PHE A 99 -10.78 7.33 1.83
C PHE A 99 -12.01 6.60 1.24
N ASP A 100 -12.84 6.01 2.11
CA ASP A 100 -14.09 5.35 1.72
C ASP A 100 -15.28 6.30 1.72
N VAL A 101 -16.07 6.22 0.63
CA VAL A 101 -17.29 7.04 0.44
C VAL A 101 -18.43 6.60 1.37
N VAL A 102 -18.39 5.35 1.85
CA VAL A 102 -19.36 4.80 2.79
C VAL A 102 -18.58 4.36 4.02
N GLN A 103 -18.97 4.85 5.20
CA GLN A 103 -18.46 4.32 6.48
C GLN A 103 -18.90 2.86 6.63
N ALA A 104 -18.12 1.95 6.06
CA ALA A 104 -18.18 0.53 6.37
C ALA A 104 -17.53 0.31 7.75
N SER A 105 -17.88 -0.80 8.39
CA SER A 105 -17.17 -1.26 9.59
C SER A 105 -15.65 -1.28 9.35
N PRO A 106 -14.82 -0.95 10.34
CA PRO A 106 -13.37 -1.04 10.20
C PRO A 106 -12.98 -2.44 9.74
N PRO A 107 -12.06 -2.58 8.76
CA PRO A 107 -11.62 -3.89 8.31
C PRO A 107 -11.03 -4.67 9.47
N LEU A 108 -11.24 -5.99 9.48
CA LEU A 108 -10.62 -6.84 10.49
C LEU A 108 -9.11 -6.77 10.31
N LYS A 109 -8.38 -7.06 11.40
CA LYS A 109 -6.92 -7.08 11.33
C LYS A 109 -6.44 -8.01 10.21
N CYS A 110 -7.01 -9.20 10.04
CA CYS A 110 -6.66 -10.16 8.98
C CYS A 110 -6.95 -9.70 7.54
N GLU A 111 -7.62 -8.55 7.37
CA GLU A 111 -7.93 -7.90 6.10
C GLU A 111 -7.20 -6.55 5.96
N THR A 112 -6.24 -6.29 6.84
CA THR A 112 -5.52 -5.02 6.93
C THR A 112 -4.04 -5.19 6.60
N ALA A 113 -3.52 -4.34 5.72
CA ALA A 113 -2.09 -4.17 5.48
C ALA A 113 -1.67 -2.80 5.98
N THR A 114 -0.55 -2.72 6.69
CA THR A 114 -0.04 -1.47 7.28
C THR A 114 1.39 -1.25 6.85
N TYR A 115 1.64 -0.08 6.27
CA TYR A 115 2.95 0.41 5.86
C TYR A 115 3.34 1.56 6.79
N VAL A 116 4.54 1.52 7.34
CA VAL A 116 5.10 2.62 8.12
C VAL A 116 6.32 3.12 7.36
N PHE A 117 6.26 4.36 6.89
CA PHE A 117 7.33 5.02 6.16
C PHE A 117 7.97 6.10 7.02
N ASP A 118 9.31 6.19 6.99
CA ASP A 118 10.09 7.25 7.61
C ASP A 118 10.01 8.56 6.80
N TRP A 119 8.77 9.00 6.60
CA TRP A 119 8.43 10.17 5.82
C TRP A 119 7.83 11.22 6.73
N ARG A 120 8.13 12.47 6.43
CA ARG A 120 7.44 13.63 6.97
C ARG A 120 6.18 13.94 6.15
N PRO A 121 4.99 14.11 6.78
CA PRO A 121 3.74 14.37 6.07
C PRO A 121 3.73 15.63 5.20
N ASP A 122 4.48 16.67 5.59
CA ASP A 122 4.58 17.96 4.90
C ASP A 122 5.52 17.93 3.69
N GLU A 123 6.44 16.97 3.64
CA GLU A 123 7.39 16.79 2.54
C GLU A 123 6.87 15.85 1.44
N LYS A 124 5.76 15.13 1.69
CA LYS A 124 5.20 14.13 0.78
C LYS A 124 3.85 14.53 0.21
N LYS A 125 3.62 14.09 -1.02
CA LYS A 125 2.33 14.20 -1.71
C LYS A 125 1.59 12.88 -1.64
N LEU A 126 0.27 12.93 -1.72
CA LEU A 126 -0.56 11.73 -1.79
C LEU A 126 -0.13 10.84 -2.97
N LYS A 127 0.34 11.45 -4.06
CA LYS A 127 0.92 10.72 -5.19
C LYS A 127 2.08 9.81 -4.82
N ASP A 128 2.96 10.23 -3.92
CA ASP A 128 4.10 9.39 -3.49
C ASP A 128 3.61 8.08 -2.88
N ILE A 129 2.55 8.15 -2.07
CA ILE A 129 1.89 6.98 -1.48
C ILE A 129 1.20 6.13 -2.56
N THR A 130 0.45 6.74 -3.47
CA THR A 130 -0.26 5.97 -4.51
C THR A 130 0.71 5.30 -5.49
N ASP A 131 1.83 5.97 -5.82
CA ASP A 131 2.85 5.46 -6.73
C ASP A 131 3.61 4.28 -6.11
N ILE A 132 3.99 4.36 -4.82
CA ILE A 132 4.67 3.24 -4.17
C ILE A 132 3.73 2.05 -4.00
N LEU A 133 2.47 2.26 -3.62
CA LEU A 133 1.50 1.16 -3.45
C LEU A 133 1.14 0.51 -4.77
N SER A 134 0.97 1.28 -5.85
CA SER A 134 0.67 0.72 -7.17
C SER A 134 1.82 -0.14 -7.71
N LYS A 135 3.07 0.21 -7.44
CA LYS A 135 4.25 -0.59 -7.82
C LYS A 135 4.41 -1.85 -6.97
N THR A 136 4.17 -1.75 -5.66
CA THR A 136 4.55 -2.80 -4.69
C THR A 136 3.41 -3.75 -4.35
N SER A 137 2.19 -3.25 -4.31
CA SER A 137 0.97 -4.00 -3.97
C SER A 137 0.03 -4.13 -5.17
N GLY A 138 0.13 -3.23 -6.14
CA GLY A 138 -0.80 -3.15 -7.26
C GLY A 138 -2.22 -2.81 -6.79
N LYS A 139 -3.21 -3.36 -7.49
CA LYS A 139 -4.64 -3.17 -7.19
C LYS A 139 -5.15 -4.05 -6.03
N LEU A 140 -4.28 -4.81 -5.36
CA LEU A 140 -4.67 -5.74 -4.29
C LEU A 140 -5.10 -5.02 -3.00
N VAL A 141 -4.60 -3.80 -2.79
CA VAL A 141 -4.84 -3.03 -1.58
C VAL A 141 -5.60 -1.76 -1.89
N LYS A 142 -6.38 -1.32 -0.92
CA LYS A 142 -7.14 -0.06 -0.98
C LYS A 142 -6.81 0.76 0.27
N ILE A 143 -6.37 2.00 0.08
CA ILE A 143 -6.09 2.92 1.20
C ILE A 143 -7.40 3.17 1.96
N LYS A 144 -7.35 3.02 3.28
CA LYS A 144 -8.48 3.30 4.19
C LYS A 144 -8.31 4.67 4.85
N TYR A 145 -7.15 4.90 5.42
CA TYR A 145 -6.76 6.17 6.04
C TYR A 145 -5.23 6.21 6.14
N ILE A 146 -4.73 7.44 6.29
CA ILE A 146 -3.33 7.71 6.55
C ILE A 146 -3.27 8.34 7.92
N ASP A 147 -2.48 7.78 8.81
CA ASP A 147 -2.24 8.31 10.15
C ASP A 147 -0.80 8.81 10.26
N THR A 148 -0.52 9.61 11.27
CA THR A 148 0.81 10.14 11.53
C THR A 148 1.20 10.08 13.00
N GLY A 149 2.50 9.93 13.21
CA GLY A 149 3.19 10.29 14.44
C GLY A 149 4.46 11.05 14.08
N TYR A 150 5.62 10.42 14.31
CA TYR A 150 6.90 10.87 13.74
C TYR A 150 7.17 10.29 12.33
N SER A 151 6.27 9.44 11.84
CA SER A 151 6.32 8.74 10.55
C SER A 151 4.92 8.68 9.94
N ILE A 152 4.83 8.42 8.63
CA ILE A 152 3.56 8.20 7.93
C ILE A 152 3.16 6.73 8.07
N VAL A 153 1.92 6.49 8.53
CA VAL A 153 1.32 5.16 8.62
C VAL A 153 0.20 5.07 7.60
N VAL A 154 0.38 4.25 6.57
CA VAL A 154 -0.65 4.00 5.56
C VAL A 154 -1.36 2.69 5.91
N THR A 155 -2.66 2.79 6.20
CA THR A 155 -3.51 1.63 6.47
C THR A 155 -4.34 1.32 5.24
N CYS A 156 -4.20 0.10 4.74
CA CYS A 156 -4.93 -0.40 3.59
C CYS A 156 -5.78 -1.62 3.96
N SER A 157 -6.90 -1.80 3.25
CA SER A 157 -7.68 -3.03 3.28
C SER A 157 -7.43 -3.89 2.05
N PHE A 158 -7.62 -5.19 2.17
CA PHE A 158 -7.63 -6.15 1.07
C PHE A 158 -8.54 -7.35 1.39
N PRO A 159 -9.08 -8.06 0.39
CA PRO A 159 -9.87 -9.27 0.61
C PRO A 159 -9.04 -10.36 1.30
N HIS A 160 -9.58 -10.99 2.34
CA HIS A 160 -8.84 -12.00 3.11
C HIS A 160 -8.32 -13.17 2.24
N SER A 161 -9.09 -13.58 1.23
CA SER A 161 -8.71 -14.60 0.25
C SER A 161 -7.39 -14.31 -0.47
N LEU A 162 -7.01 -13.03 -0.59
CA LEU A 162 -5.79 -12.58 -1.26
C LEU A 162 -4.58 -12.44 -0.32
N THR A 163 -4.69 -12.85 0.95
CA THR A 163 -3.59 -12.75 1.94
C THR A 163 -2.28 -13.33 1.42
N GLY A 164 -2.32 -14.56 0.90
CA GLY A 164 -1.11 -15.24 0.39
C GLY A 164 -0.50 -14.51 -0.80
N GLY A 165 -1.34 -14.14 -1.78
CA GLY A 165 -0.90 -13.40 -2.97
C GLY A 165 -0.31 -12.03 -2.65
N LEU A 166 -0.90 -11.31 -1.69
CA LEU A 166 -0.40 -10.03 -1.23
C LEU A 166 0.97 -10.17 -0.54
N ILE A 167 1.13 -11.17 0.33
CA ILE A 167 2.42 -11.41 1.01
C ILE A 167 3.52 -11.71 -0.01
N ILE A 168 3.26 -12.57 -0.99
CA ILE A 168 4.24 -12.91 -2.04
C ILE A 168 4.64 -11.63 -2.80
N LYS A 169 3.66 -10.90 -3.32
CA LYS A 169 3.91 -9.68 -4.11
C LYS A 169 4.67 -8.61 -3.32
N LEU A 170 4.34 -8.43 -2.04
CA LEU A 170 5.06 -7.50 -1.17
C LEU A 170 6.49 -7.96 -0.86
N SER A 171 6.70 -9.26 -0.71
CA SER A 171 8.03 -9.83 -0.48
C SER A 171 8.94 -9.62 -1.69
N GLU A 172 8.41 -9.81 -2.90
CA GLU A 172 9.13 -9.55 -4.17
C GLU A 172 9.50 -8.07 -4.34
N ASN A 173 8.68 -7.16 -3.82
CA ASN A 173 8.88 -5.71 -3.92
C ASN A 173 9.46 -5.08 -2.64
N LEU A 174 9.96 -5.90 -1.71
CA LEU A 174 10.38 -5.42 -0.38
C LEU A 174 11.58 -4.47 -0.47
N GLU A 175 12.56 -4.75 -1.33
CA GLU A 175 13.73 -3.88 -1.50
C GLU A 175 13.33 -2.48 -2.00
N LEU A 176 12.36 -2.39 -2.91
CA LEU A 176 11.83 -1.13 -3.39
C LEU A 176 11.19 -0.34 -2.24
N LEU A 177 10.41 -1.02 -1.39
CA LEU A 177 9.80 -0.38 -0.22
C LEU A 177 10.86 0.12 0.77
N ILE A 178 11.89 -0.68 1.06
CA ILE A 178 12.99 -0.29 1.96
C ILE A 178 13.72 0.94 1.42
N LYS A 179 14.07 0.96 0.13
CA LYS A 179 14.70 2.12 -0.53
C LYS A 179 13.82 3.38 -0.49
N ASN A 180 12.52 3.22 -0.34
CA ASN A 180 11.56 4.31 -0.19
C ASN A 180 11.24 4.62 1.29
N GLY A 181 12.10 4.23 2.23
CA GLY A 181 11.98 4.58 3.64
C GLY A 181 11.01 3.70 4.45
N LEU A 182 10.74 2.47 4.02
CA LEU A 182 9.89 1.55 4.79
C LEU A 182 10.55 1.14 6.11
N MET A 183 9.93 1.53 7.22
CA MET A 183 10.31 1.14 8.58
C MET A 183 9.64 -0.14 9.04
N LYS A 184 8.39 -0.38 8.63
CA LYS A 184 7.63 -1.56 9.05
C LYS A 184 6.53 -1.88 8.05
N LEU A 185 6.36 -3.17 7.75
CA LEU A 185 5.29 -3.70 6.92
C LEU A 185 4.62 -4.90 7.60
N THR A 186 3.30 -4.82 7.72
CA THR A 186 2.48 -5.92 8.24
C THR A 186 1.31 -6.23 7.31
N VAL A 187 1.00 -7.51 7.14
CA VAL A 187 -0.22 -7.99 6.49
C VAL A 187 -0.93 -8.90 7.48
N GLY A 188 -2.08 -8.44 7.95
CA GLY A 188 -2.80 -9.11 9.02
C GLY A 188 -2.02 -9.19 10.33
N TYR A 189 -1.78 -10.42 10.76
CA TYR A 189 -0.97 -10.72 11.93
C TYR A 189 0.50 -10.99 11.56
N CYS A 190 0.83 -11.05 10.28
CA CYS A 190 2.17 -11.30 9.79
C CYS A 190 2.95 -9.98 9.70
N THR A 191 4.17 -9.96 10.27
CA THR A 191 5.14 -8.89 10.02
C THR A 191 6.07 -9.34 8.91
N ILE A 192 5.99 -8.68 7.75
CA ILE A 192 6.86 -8.95 6.60
C ILE A 192 8.22 -8.30 6.85
N TRP A 193 8.22 -7.06 7.33
CA TRP A 193 9.43 -6.29 7.56
C TRP A 193 9.31 -5.39 8.78
N LYS A 194 10.43 -5.21 9.48
CA LYS A 194 10.60 -4.20 10.52
C LYS A 194 12.08 -3.83 10.60
N LYS A 195 12.41 -2.56 10.33
CA LYS A 195 13.76 -2.02 10.46
C LYS A 195 14.28 -2.28 11.87
N GLN A 196 15.52 -2.77 11.96
CA GLN A 196 16.15 -3.07 13.24
C GLN A 196 16.94 -1.85 13.71
N LYS A 197 17.00 -1.62 15.03
CA LYS A 197 17.81 -0.54 15.63
C LYS A 197 19.28 -0.57 15.22
N ILE A 198 19.83 -1.76 14.92
CA ILE A 198 21.22 -1.91 14.47
C ILE A 198 21.41 -1.33 13.06
N GLN A 199 20.43 -1.50 12.16
CA GLN A 199 20.47 -0.90 10.84
C GLN A 199 20.37 0.63 10.90
N GLU A 200 19.55 1.17 11.80
CA GLU A 200 19.48 2.62 12.04
C GLU A 200 20.84 3.20 12.47
N ILE A 201 21.57 2.49 13.34
CA ILE A 201 22.90 2.91 13.79
C ILE A 201 23.93 2.80 12.67
N GLN A 202 23.86 1.75 11.84
CA GLN A 202 24.78 1.58 10.70
C GLN A 202 24.60 2.68 9.66
N GLU A 203 23.36 2.99 9.27
CA GLU A 203 23.06 4.05 8.29
C GLU A 203 23.51 5.43 8.79
N ALA A 204 23.24 5.77 10.07
CA ALA A 204 23.70 7.02 10.66
C ALA A 204 25.24 7.13 10.70
N LEU A 205 25.93 6.00 10.95
CA LEU A 205 27.39 5.96 10.95
C LEU A 205 27.96 6.11 9.53
N GLU A 206 27.30 5.56 8.51
CA GLU A 206 27.68 5.72 7.10
C GLU A 206 27.54 7.16 6.63
N GLU A 207 26.43 7.85 6.97
CA GLU A 207 26.24 9.28 6.66
C GLU A 207 27.32 10.15 7.32
N GLU A 208 27.62 9.95 8.61
CA GLU A 208 28.70 10.68 9.29
C GLU A 208 30.07 10.45 8.63
N VAL A 209 30.35 9.22 8.18
CA VAL A 209 31.59 8.90 7.47
C VAL A 209 31.66 9.60 6.11
N GLU A 210 30.54 9.70 5.40
CA GLU A 210 30.43 10.41 4.11
C GLU A 210 30.70 11.92 4.30
N GLU A 211 30.06 12.56 5.29
CA GLU A 211 30.29 13.97 5.62
C GLU A 211 31.74 14.26 5.99
N ILE A 212 32.40 13.35 6.72
CA ILE A 212 33.83 13.48 7.07
C ILE A 212 34.72 13.42 5.82
N LYS A 213 34.32 12.74 4.73
CA LYS A 213 35.10 12.71 3.48
C LYS A 213 35.07 14.05 2.75
N GLU A 214 34.01 14.85 2.88
CA GLU A 214 33.82 16.07 2.11
C GLU A 214 34.46 17.33 2.76
N GLN A 215 34.85 17.27 4.04
CA GLN A 215 35.43 18.43 4.73
C GLN A 215 36.94 18.63 4.47
N PRO A 216 37.47 19.86 4.28
CA PRO A 216 38.86 20.09 3.87
C PRO A 216 39.93 20.18 4.99
N HIS A 217 39.69 19.68 6.20
CA HIS A 217 40.60 19.94 7.34
C HIS A 217 41.20 18.69 8.03
N ASP A 218 42.48 18.84 8.40
CA ASP A 218 43.37 17.96 9.19
C ASP A 218 43.33 16.44 8.84
N ILE A 219 44.11 16.08 7.82
CA ILE A 219 44.21 14.74 7.21
C ILE A 219 44.46 13.64 8.26
N LYS A 220 45.23 13.94 9.32
CA LYS A 220 45.58 12.94 10.34
C LYS A 220 44.36 12.56 11.20
N ARG A 221 43.61 13.56 11.65
CA ARG A 221 42.42 13.36 12.49
C ARG A 221 41.29 12.70 11.69
N GLN A 222 41.12 13.08 10.42
CA GLN A 222 40.18 12.39 9.52
C GLN A 222 40.51 10.92 9.31
N LYS A 223 41.80 10.59 9.16
CA LYS A 223 42.23 9.19 8.99
C LYS A 223 41.91 8.36 10.23
N GLU A 224 42.19 8.88 11.42
CA GLU A 224 41.87 8.22 12.70
C GLU A 224 40.34 8.05 12.90
N LEU A 225 39.55 9.07 12.55
CA LEU A 225 38.08 8.99 12.58
C LEU A 225 37.53 7.95 11.61
N LYS A 226 38.03 7.90 10.37
CA LYS A 226 37.64 6.89 9.36
C LYS A 226 38.00 5.48 9.80
N GLU A 227 39.20 5.28 10.35
CA GLU A 227 39.63 3.98 10.87
C GLU A 227 38.72 3.52 12.04
N THR A 228 38.36 4.44 12.94
CA THR A 228 37.47 4.15 14.07
C THR A 228 36.05 3.82 13.61
N ALA A 229 35.50 4.61 12.68
CA ALA A 229 34.17 4.36 12.12
C ALA A 229 34.11 3.01 11.38
N GLN A 230 35.13 2.69 10.58
CA GLN A 230 35.20 1.40 9.89
C GLN A 230 35.27 0.22 10.86
N GLN A 231 35.99 0.36 11.99
CA GLN A 231 36.02 -0.64 13.04
C GLN A 231 34.65 -0.82 13.70
N LEU A 232 33.94 0.28 13.99
CA LEU A 232 32.59 0.24 14.54
C LEU A 232 31.59 -0.43 13.59
N THR A 233 31.64 -0.13 12.29
CA THR A 233 30.82 -0.79 11.25
C THR A 233 31.05 -2.31 11.25
N ASN A 234 32.31 -2.74 11.33
CA ASN A 234 32.65 -4.17 11.38
C ASN A 234 32.09 -4.86 12.64
N ILE A 235 32.20 -4.21 13.81
CA ILE A 235 31.66 -4.72 15.08
C ILE A 235 30.13 -4.82 15.02
N LEU A 236 29.45 -3.80 14.46
CA LEU A 236 27.99 -3.81 14.30
C LEU A 236 27.54 -4.94 13.35
N SER A 237 28.26 -5.16 12.25
CA SER A 237 28.02 -6.27 11.32
C SER A 237 28.13 -7.65 12.01
N GLU A 238 29.14 -7.85 12.85
CA GLU A 238 29.27 -9.08 13.65
C GLU A 238 28.13 -9.25 14.65
N LYS A 239 27.77 -8.18 15.38
CA LYS A 239 26.67 -8.22 16.35
C LYS A 239 25.32 -8.49 15.69
N GLU A 240 25.10 -7.99 14.47
CA GLU A 240 23.90 -8.28 13.69
C GLU A 240 23.81 -9.76 13.30
N LYS A 241 24.92 -10.37 12.88
CA LYS A 241 25.00 -11.81 12.58
C LYS A 241 24.69 -12.65 13.81
N GLU A 242 25.26 -12.31 14.97
CA GLU A 242 24.98 -12.98 16.25
C GLU A 242 23.49 -12.87 16.63
N LEU A 243 22.90 -11.69 16.49
CA LEU A 243 21.49 -11.45 16.80
C LEU A 243 20.56 -12.25 15.89
N ASN A 244 20.85 -12.29 14.58
CA ASN A 244 20.06 -13.07 13.63
C ASN A 244 20.15 -14.57 13.90
N LYS A 245 21.32 -15.07 14.30
CA LYS A 245 21.50 -16.46 14.74
C LYS A 245 20.64 -16.77 15.98
N MET A 246 20.69 -15.91 17.00
CA MET A 246 19.87 -16.09 18.21
C MET A 246 18.36 -16.05 17.93
N LYS A 247 17.91 -15.20 17.00
CA LYS A 247 16.49 -15.15 16.59
C LYS A 247 16.04 -16.46 15.94
N GLU A 248 16.89 -17.06 15.12
CA GLU A 248 16.57 -18.31 14.44
C GLU A 248 16.53 -19.49 15.42
N GLU A 249 17.48 -19.54 16.36
CA GLU A 249 17.46 -20.52 17.45
C GLU A 249 16.19 -20.41 18.32
N LEU A 250 15.77 -19.18 18.65
CA LEU A 250 14.51 -18.92 19.36
C LEU A 250 13.27 -19.37 18.57
N ARG A 251 13.23 -19.13 17.26
CA ARG A 251 12.15 -19.58 16.37
C ARG A 251 12.04 -21.11 16.39
N VAL A 252 13.15 -21.82 16.21
CA VAL A 252 13.18 -23.29 16.22
C VAL A 252 12.70 -23.84 17.58
N MET A 253 13.16 -23.27 18.70
CA MET A 253 12.70 -23.68 20.03
C MET A 253 11.20 -23.44 20.26
N SER A 254 10.63 -22.37 19.68
CA SER A 254 9.21 -22.05 19.81
C SER A 254 8.30 -23.02 19.05
N VAL A 255 8.78 -23.60 17.95
CA VAL A 255 8.08 -24.63 17.17
C VAL A 255 8.09 -25.95 17.94
N ILE A 256 9.23 -26.34 18.52
CA ILE A 256 9.37 -27.59 19.30
C ILE A 256 8.46 -27.62 20.54
N LYS A 257 8.22 -26.46 21.18
CA LYS A 257 7.32 -26.35 22.33
C LYS A 257 5.82 -26.48 21.99
N LYS A 258 5.42 -26.37 20.71
CA LYS A 258 4.02 -26.54 20.29
C LYS A 258 3.68 -27.97 19.86
N THR A 259 4.68 -28.84 19.73
CA THR A 259 4.53 -30.23 19.28
C THR A 259 4.64 -31.25 20.42
N LYS A 260 4.67 -30.79 21.67
CA LYS A 260 4.55 -31.58 22.90
C LYS A 260 3.32 -31.12 23.67
#